data_AF-A0A429F5B4-F1
#
_entry.id   AF-A0A429F5B4-F1
#
_cell.length_a   1.000
_cell.length_b   1.000
_cell.length_c   1.000
_cell.angle_alpha   90.00
_cell.angle_beta   90.00
_cell.angle_gamma   90.00
#
_symmetry.space_group_name_H-M   'P 1'
#
loop_
_entity.id
_entity.type
_entity.pdbx_description
1 polymer ?
#
loop_
_entity_poly.entity_id
_entity_poly.type
_entity_poly.pdbx_seq_one_letter_code
_entity_poly.pdbx_strand_id
1 'polypeptide(L)'
;MLLSRATLFLGFTALLAVGGCSSAKETRLADCVKLEKAMEQFRKDREMFPDWFDRIAADVRAVQPELEDDRVAELADDVARTLEARAEYERAHPEVRDGEPAADVQWRDRELEDEFLTAATEVSKLCGPLRARTPDGFE
;
A
#
# COMPACT_ATOMS: atom_id res chain seq x y z
N MET A 1 -53.39 -2.32 -47.67
CA MET A 1 -52.24 -1.71 -46.98
C MET A 1 -50.99 -2.44 -47.46
N LEU A 2 -50.10 -1.71 -48.16
CA LEU A 2 -48.78 -2.14 -48.63
C LEU A 2 -47.73 -1.89 -47.53
N LEU A 3 -46.73 -2.77 -47.42
CA LEU A 3 -45.34 -2.62 -46.89
C LEU A 3 -44.88 -4.02 -46.42
N SER A 4 -44.30 -4.89 -47.24
CA SER A 4 -42.95 -4.89 -47.84
C SER A 4 -41.78 -4.82 -46.83
N ARG A 5 -41.11 -5.98 -46.68
CA ARG A 5 -39.67 -6.27 -46.48
C ARG A 5 -38.84 -5.40 -45.52
N ALA A 6 -38.19 -6.07 -44.55
CA ALA A 6 -36.75 -5.92 -44.31
C ALA A 6 -36.20 -7.13 -43.52
N THR A 7 -35.34 -7.90 -44.18
CA THR A 7 -34.38 -8.84 -43.58
C THR A 7 -33.12 -8.07 -43.17
N LEU A 8 -32.33 -8.66 -42.27
CA LEU A 8 -30.95 -8.33 -41.84
C LEU A 8 -30.87 -7.47 -40.57
N PHE A 9 -30.29 -8.02 -39.51
CA PHE A 9 -28.88 -7.76 -39.20
C PHE A 9 -28.31 -8.87 -38.30
N LEU A 10 -27.28 -9.55 -38.82
CA LEU A 10 -26.24 -10.20 -38.04
C LEU A 10 -25.57 -9.15 -37.14
N GLY A 11 -25.44 -9.44 -35.85
CA GLY A 11 -24.61 -8.68 -34.92
C GLY A 11 -24.31 -9.57 -33.72
N PHE A 12 -23.37 -10.51 -33.84
CA PHE A 12 -21.97 -10.27 -33.47
C PHE A 12 -21.80 -9.74 -32.03
N THR A 13 -22.37 -10.40 -31.02
CA THR A 13 -21.88 -10.27 -29.64
C THR A 13 -20.74 -11.25 -29.41
N ALA A 14 -19.63 -11.01 -30.11
CA ALA A 14 -18.33 -11.53 -29.77
C ALA A 14 -17.45 -10.30 -29.56
N LEU A 15 -17.40 -9.77 -28.33
CA LEU A 15 -16.43 -8.74 -27.88
C LEU A 15 -16.73 -8.33 -26.44
N LEU A 16 -16.38 -9.18 -25.45
CA LEU A 16 -16.08 -8.73 -24.08
C LEU A 16 -15.11 -9.73 -23.43
N ALA A 17 -13.95 -9.93 -24.05
CA ALA A 17 -12.84 -10.67 -23.44
C ALA A 17 -11.51 -9.93 -23.65
N VAL A 18 -11.55 -8.59 -23.64
CA VAL A 18 -10.35 -7.74 -23.67
C VAL A 18 -10.62 -6.53 -22.77
N GLY A 19 -10.60 -6.76 -21.45
CA GLY A 19 -10.82 -5.68 -20.47
C GLY A 19 -10.23 -5.97 -19.08
N GLY A 20 -10.14 -7.24 -18.70
CA GLY A 20 -9.71 -7.64 -17.36
C GLY A 20 -8.26 -7.27 -16.99
N CYS A 21 -7.34 -7.18 -17.95
CA CYS A 21 -5.94 -6.85 -17.65
C CYS A 21 -5.66 -5.34 -17.50
N SER A 22 -6.46 -4.46 -18.12
CA SER A 22 -6.28 -3.00 -17.94
C SER A 22 -6.86 -2.55 -16.61
N SER A 23 -8.08 -3.00 -16.30
CA SER A 23 -8.78 -2.64 -15.07
C SER A 23 -8.03 -3.11 -13.82
N ALA A 24 -7.55 -4.36 -13.76
CA ALA A 24 -6.81 -4.84 -12.59
C ALA A 24 -5.49 -4.07 -12.36
N LYS A 25 -4.83 -3.63 -13.43
CA LYS A 25 -3.61 -2.83 -13.35
C LYS A 25 -3.89 -1.39 -12.92
N GLU A 26 -4.99 -0.81 -13.38
CA GLU A 26 -5.46 0.52 -12.98
C GLU A 26 -5.89 0.54 -11.52
N THR A 27 -6.65 -0.46 -11.06
CA THR A 27 -7.02 -0.66 -9.65
C THR A 27 -5.77 -0.77 -8.78
N ARG A 28 -4.83 -1.65 -9.14
CA ARG A 28 -3.57 -1.79 -8.39
C ARG A 28 -2.76 -0.50 -8.33
N LEU A 29 -2.67 0.24 -9.44
CA LEU A 29 -1.97 1.52 -9.47
C LEU A 29 -2.63 2.52 -8.51
N ALA A 30 -3.95 2.65 -8.55
CA ALA A 30 -4.69 3.56 -7.67
C ALA A 30 -4.52 3.19 -6.18
N ASP A 31 -4.58 1.90 -5.86
CA ASP A 31 -4.42 1.42 -4.48
C ASP A 31 -2.97 1.56 -3.98
N CYS A 32 -1.99 1.34 -4.86
CA CYS A 32 -0.59 1.66 -4.58
C CYS A 32 -0.40 3.13 -4.22
N VAL A 33 -1.07 4.06 -4.91
CA VAL A 33 -1.01 5.50 -4.57
C VAL A 33 -1.60 5.78 -3.20
N LYS A 34 -2.77 5.22 -2.91
CA LYS A 34 -3.43 5.35 -1.62
C LYS A 34 -2.53 4.88 -0.48
N LEU A 35 -1.96 3.68 -0.62
CA LEU A 35 -1.03 3.10 0.36
C LEU A 35 0.26 3.92 0.50
N GLU A 36 0.91 4.26 -0.61
CA GLU A 36 2.14 5.09 -0.59
C GLU A 36 1.89 6.45 0.07
N LYS A 37 0.74 7.08 -0.16
CA LYS A 37 0.37 8.36 0.46
C LYS A 37 0.14 8.24 1.96
N ALA A 38 -0.54 7.19 2.41
CA ALA A 38 -0.67 6.86 3.83
C ALA A 38 0.71 6.64 4.47
N MET A 39 1.65 6.05 3.71
CA MET A 39 3.04 5.89 4.13
C MET A 39 3.90 7.13 3.91
N GLU A 40 3.54 8.15 3.11
CA GLU A 40 4.44 9.26 2.77
C GLU A 40 4.74 10.17 3.96
N GLN A 41 3.83 10.23 4.94
CA GLN A 41 4.11 10.88 6.23
C GLN A 41 5.39 10.34 6.90
N PHE A 42 5.78 9.09 6.60
CA PHE A 42 7.05 8.47 6.98
C PHE A 42 8.30 9.32 6.68
N ARG A 43 8.31 10.05 5.55
CA ARG A 43 9.53 10.73 5.08
C ARG A 43 9.70 12.14 5.62
N LYS A 44 8.61 12.79 6.04
CA LYS A 44 8.64 14.21 6.42
C LYS A 44 8.75 14.41 7.94
N ASP A 45 8.36 13.41 8.74
CA ASP A 45 8.06 13.62 10.16
C ASP A 45 8.88 12.76 11.15
N ARG A 46 9.82 11.92 10.69
CA ARG A 46 10.59 10.98 11.54
C ARG A 46 11.29 11.65 12.73
N GLU A 47 11.68 12.91 12.61
CA GLU A 47 12.39 13.65 13.68
C GLU A 47 11.48 14.40 14.66
N MET A 48 10.17 14.56 14.37
CA MET A 48 9.30 15.47 15.14
C MET A 48 8.36 14.79 16.13
N PHE A 49 8.08 13.49 16.00
CA PHE A 49 7.05 12.83 16.82
C PHE A 49 7.55 11.52 17.44
N PRO A 50 7.52 11.38 18.78
CA PRO A 50 7.87 10.12 19.44
C PRO A 50 6.88 8.99 19.14
N ASP A 51 5.65 9.31 18.73
CA ASP A 51 4.58 8.33 18.47
C ASP A 51 4.39 8.08 16.95
N TRP A 52 5.44 8.27 16.16
CA TRP A 52 5.36 8.27 14.70
C TRP A 52 4.89 6.93 14.14
N PHE A 53 5.33 5.80 14.72
CA PHE A 53 4.89 4.47 14.32
C PHE A 53 3.38 4.26 14.52
N ASP A 54 2.83 4.69 15.66
CA ASP A 54 1.39 4.60 15.95
C ASP A 54 0.57 5.41 14.94
N ARG A 55 1.05 6.59 14.53
CA ARG A 55 0.37 7.45 13.55
C ARG A 55 0.32 6.83 12.16
N ILE A 56 1.46 6.31 11.67
CA ILE A 56 1.51 5.71 10.33
C ILE A 56 0.69 4.42 10.32
N ALA A 57 0.76 3.60 11.37
CA ALA A 57 -0.09 2.43 11.50
C ALA A 57 -1.57 2.80 11.35
N ALA A 58 -2.02 3.86 12.05
CA ALA A 58 -3.39 4.35 11.95
C ALA A 58 -3.75 4.81 10.53
N ASP A 59 -2.87 5.54 9.84
CA ASP A 59 -3.11 6.00 8.46
C ASP A 59 -3.19 4.82 7.48
N VAL A 60 -2.32 3.82 7.63
CA VAL A 60 -2.35 2.60 6.80
C VAL A 60 -3.62 1.78 7.08
N ARG A 61 -4.04 1.65 8.34
CA ARG A 61 -5.30 1.00 8.73
C ARG A 61 -6.52 1.74 8.18
N ALA A 62 -6.50 3.05 8.16
CA ALA A 62 -7.60 3.87 7.63
C ALA A 62 -7.81 3.65 6.13
N VAL A 63 -6.71 3.49 5.37
CA VAL A 63 -6.78 3.29 3.92
C VAL A 63 -7.01 1.83 3.52
N GLN A 64 -6.62 0.86 4.34
CA GLN A 64 -6.78 -0.58 4.07
C GLN A 64 -8.18 -0.99 3.55
N PRO A 65 -9.31 -0.59 4.17
CA PRO A 65 -10.64 -0.97 3.67
C PRO A 65 -11.02 -0.31 2.34
N GLU A 66 -10.27 0.69 1.88
CA GLU A 66 -10.47 1.36 0.59
C GLU A 66 -9.64 0.74 -0.54
N LEU A 67 -8.81 -0.27 -0.24
CA LEU A 67 -7.99 -0.97 -1.22
C LEU A 67 -8.80 -2.11 -1.86
N GLU A 68 -8.86 -2.10 -3.18
CA GLU A 68 -9.61 -3.05 -3.99
C GLU A 68 -8.72 -4.20 -4.52
N ASP A 69 -7.42 -3.97 -4.70
CA ASP A 69 -6.45 -5.03 -5.04
C ASP A 69 -6.03 -5.79 -3.77
N ASP A 70 -6.42 -7.06 -3.70
CA ASP A 70 -6.16 -7.97 -2.57
C ASP A 70 -4.67 -8.00 -2.16
N ARG A 71 -3.75 -7.93 -3.12
CA ARG A 71 -2.31 -7.99 -2.81
C ARG A 71 -1.82 -6.69 -2.19
N VAL A 72 -2.36 -5.55 -2.61
CA VAL A 72 -2.05 -4.26 -1.98
C VAL A 72 -2.67 -4.20 -0.58
N ALA A 73 -3.88 -4.73 -0.39
CA ALA A 73 -4.53 -4.83 0.92
C ALA A 73 -3.77 -5.73 1.90
N GLU A 74 -3.25 -6.87 1.44
CA GLU A 74 -2.39 -7.77 2.24
C GLU A 74 -1.10 -7.08 2.66
N LEU A 75 -0.43 -6.36 1.76
CA LEU A 75 0.77 -5.60 2.10
C LEU A 75 0.48 -4.44 3.06
N ALA A 76 -0.67 -3.77 2.92
CA ALA A 76 -1.10 -2.75 3.86
C ALA A 76 -1.29 -3.34 5.28
N ASP A 77 -1.86 -4.55 5.39
CA ASP A 77 -1.98 -5.25 6.67
C ASP A 77 -0.62 -5.54 7.32
N ASP A 78 0.31 -6.07 6.53
CA ASP A 78 1.66 -6.44 6.99
C ASP A 78 2.46 -5.22 7.45
N VAL A 79 2.40 -4.13 6.67
CA VAL A 79 2.99 -2.83 7.04
C VAL A 79 2.37 -2.30 8.34
N ALA A 80 1.04 -2.29 8.46
CA ALA A 80 0.35 -1.81 9.66
C ALA A 80 0.76 -2.60 10.90
N ARG A 81 0.76 -3.94 10.82
CA ARG A 81 1.18 -4.81 11.93
C ARG A 81 2.62 -4.56 12.36
N THR A 82 3.52 -4.37 11.41
CA THR A 82 4.93 -4.15 11.72
C THR A 82 5.14 -2.79 12.40
N LEU A 83 4.44 -1.76 11.94
CA LEU A 83 4.43 -0.44 12.58
C LEU A 83 3.83 -0.51 14.00
N GLU A 84 2.71 -1.23 14.19
CA GLU A 84 2.08 -1.44 15.50
C GLU A 84 3.03 -2.15 16.48
N ALA A 85 3.69 -3.23 16.03
CA ALA A 85 4.66 -3.97 16.84
C ALA A 85 5.86 -3.10 17.23
N ARG A 86 6.30 -2.24 16.31
CA ARG A 86 7.39 -1.30 16.57
C ARG A 86 6.97 -0.17 17.51
N ALA A 87 5.76 0.36 17.38
CA ALA A 87 5.23 1.35 18.32
C ALA A 87 5.08 0.79 19.74
N GLU A 88 4.57 -0.44 19.86
CA GLU A 88 4.49 -1.14 21.15
C GLU A 88 5.88 -1.33 21.76
N TYR A 89 6.85 -1.73 20.94
CA TYR A 89 8.23 -1.87 21.36
C TYR A 89 8.84 -0.57 21.89
N GLU A 90 8.69 0.55 21.19
CA GLU A 90 9.21 1.85 21.64
C GLU A 90 8.52 2.36 22.90
N ARG A 91 7.21 2.14 23.05
CA ARG A 91 6.47 2.46 24.28
C ARG A 91 6.94 1.63 25.48
N ALA A 92 7.34 0.39 25.26
CA ALA A 92 7.85 -0.50 26.31
C ALA A 92 9.32 -0.21 26.68
N HIS A 93 10.09 0.40 25.80
CA HIS A 93 11.53 0.64 25.98
C HIS A 93 11.91 2.11 25.73
N PRO A 94 11.42 3.06 26.55
CA PRO A 94 11.72 4.50 26.39
C PRO A 94 13.22 4.81 26.47
N GLU A 95 14.01 3.96 27.12
CA GLU A 95 15.48 4.05 27.21
C GLU A 95 16.21 3.90 25.88
N VAL A 96 15.60 3.24 24.87
CA VAL A 96 16.15 3.16 23.49
C VAL A 96 16.19 4.54 22.86
N ARG A 97 15.23 5.40 23.21
CA ARG A 97 15.13 6.76 22.67
C ARG A 97 16.11 7.72 23.33
N ASP A 98 16.34 7.55 24.63
CA ASP A 98 17.04 8.53 25.47
C ASP A 98 18.48 8.09 25.84
N GLY A 99 18.97 6.92 25.38
CA GLY A 99 20.30 6.38 25.68
C GLY A 99 20.71 5.15 24.87
N GLU A 100 21.83 4.52 25.25
CA GLU A 100 22.29 3.28 24.61
C GLU A 100 21.54 2.07 25.18
N PRO A 101 20.77 1.33 24.36
CA PRO A 101 19.91 0.26 24.85
C PRO A 101 20.72 -0.94 25.34
N ALA A 102 20.13 -1.72 26.26
CA ALA A 102 20.68 -3.02 26.65
C ALA A 102 20.81 -3.96 25.44
N ALA A 103 21.73 -4.93 25.49
CA ALA A 103 22.07 -5.76 24.32
C ALA A 103 20.90 -6.61 23.78
N ASP A 104 20.00 -7.05 24.65
CA ASP A 104 18.76 -7.77 24.32
C ASP A 104 17.74 -6.87 23.62
N VAL A 105 17.61 -5.64 24.10
CA VAL A 105 16.82 -4.57 23.48
C VAL A 105 17.41 -4.23 22.09
N GLN A 106 18.73 -4.07 21.97
CA GLN A 106 19.37 -3.77 20.68
C GLN A 106 19.17 -4.86 19.60
N TRP A 107 19.04 -6.13 19.99
CA TRP A 107 18.75 -7.20 19.03
C TRP A 107 17.31 -7.11 18.50
N ARG A 108 16.34 -6.90 19.39
CA ARG A 108 14.91 -6.78 19.00
C ARG A 108 14.63 -5.51 18.20
N ASP A 109 15.31 -4.42 18.55
CA ASP A 109 15.27 -3.15 17.83
C ASP A 109 15.64 -3.35 16.34
N ARG A 110 16.74 -4.06 16.08
CA ARG A 110 17.19 -4.41 14.72
C ARG A 110 16.24 -5.34 13.98
N GLU A 111 15.71 -6.36 14.65
CA GLU A 111 14.76 -7.29 14.03
C GLU A 111 13.50 -6.57 13.54
N LEU A 112 12.96 -5.66 14.36
CA LEU A 112 11.79 -4.85 13.99
C LEU A 112 12.11 -3.84 12.88
N GLU A 113 13.31 -3.27 12.85
CA GLU A 113 13.75 -2.42 11.73
C GLU A 113 13.85 -3.22 10.43
N ASP A 114 14.42 -4.43 10.47
CA ASP A 114 14.52 -5.33 9.31
C ASP A 114 13.15 -5.78 8.80
N GLU A 115 12.21 -6.11 9.69
CA GLU A 115 10.82 -6.44 9.35
C GLU A 115 10.15 -5.26 8.62
N PHE A 116 10.29 -4.03 9.16
CA PHE A 116 9.73 -2.84 8.55
C PHE A 116 10.33 -2.56 7.16
N LEU A 117 11.65 -2.62 7.03
CA LEU A 117 12.35 -2.43 5.76
C LEU A 117 11.95 -3.48 4.73
N THR A 118 11.68 -4.72 5.17
CA THR A 118 11.19 -5.79 4.31
C THR A 118 9.81 -5.47 3.78
N ALA A 119 8.85 -5.14 4.65
CA ALA A 119 7.49 -4.79 4.25
C ALA A 119 7.46 -3.57 3.31
N ALA A 120 8.21 -2.51 3.63
CA ALA A 120 8.34 -1.32 2.78
C ALA A 120 9.00 -1.64 1.42
N THR A 121 9.95 -2.56 1.40
CA THR A 121 10.59 -3.03 0.15
C THR A 121 9.62 -3.79 -0.73
N GLU A 122 8.74 -4.62 -0.17
CA GLU A 122 7.72 -5.35 -0.93
C GLU A 122 6.67 -4.41 -1.54
N VAL A 123 6.26 -3.38 -0.80
CA VAL A 123 5.43 -2.29 -1.35
C VAL A 123 6.16 -1.61 -2.53
N SER A 124 7.43 -1.25 -2.36
CA SER A 124 8.23 -0.62 -3.42
C SER A 124 8.40 -1.52 -4.66
N LYS A 125 8.58 -2.84 -4.49
CA LYS A 125 8.65 -3.79 -5.60
C LYS A 125 7.33 -3.91 -6.35
N LEU A 126 6.21 -3.90 -5.65
CA LEU A 126 4.88 -4.01 -6.25
C LEU A 126 4.45 -2.70 -6.94
N CYS A 127 4.64 -1.58 -6.27
CA CYS A 127 4.12 -0.27 -6.66
C CYS A 127 5.10 0.56 -7.50
N GLY A 128 6.42 0.40 -7.30
CA GLY A 128 7.47 1.15 -8.00
C GLY A 128 7.46 1.02 -9.54
N PRO A 129 7.31 -0.18 -10.12
CA PRO A 129 7.20 -0.34 -11.58
C PRO A 129 5.93 0.28 -12.19
N LEU A 130 4.88 0.45 -11.39
CA LEU A 130 3.63 1.08 -11.81
C LEU A 130 3.79 2.60 -11.84
N ARG A 131 4.48 3.17 -10.85
CA ARG A 131 4.87 4.59 -10.79
C ARG A 131 5.71 5.07 -11.96
N ALA A 132 6.71 4.29 -12.37
CA ALA A 132 7.62 4.66 -13.46
C ALA A 132 6.92 4.76 -14.84
N ARG A 133 5.66 4.34 -14.92
CA ARG A 133 4.85 4.32 -16.16
C ARG A 133 3.74 5.36 -16.16
N THR A 134 3.57 6.14 -15.09
CA THR A 134 2.63 7.28 -15.02
C THR A 134 3.37 8.58 -15.39
N PRO A 135 2.87 9.34 -16.40
CA PRO A 135 3.59 10.50 -16.95
C PRO A 135 3.86 11.64 -15.96
N ASP A 136 3.06 11.75 -14.90
CA ASP A 136 3.15 12.86 -13.94
C ASP A 136 3.68 12.44 -12.56
N GLY A 137 4.12 11.19 -12.38
CA GLY A 137 4.80 10.75 -11.15
C GLY A 137 4.09 11.12 -9.85
N PHE A 138 2.81 10.73 -9.68
CA PHE A 138 2.02 10.87 -8.45
C PHE A 138 2.17 12.24 -7.75
N GLU A 139 1.68 13.30 -8.40
CA GLU A 139 1.38 14.58 -7.75
C GLU A 139 0.10 14.52 -6.90
#